data_AF-A0AAD5C1A1-F1
#
_entry.id   AF-A0AAD5C1A1-F1
#
_cell.length_a   1.000
_cell.length_b   1.000
_cell.length_c   1.000
_cell.angle_alpha   90.00
_cell.angle_beta   90.00
_cell.angle_gamma   90.00
#
_symmetry.space_group_name_H-M   'P 1'
#
loop_
_entity.id
_entity.type
_entity.pdbx_description
1 polymer ?
#
loop_
_entity_poly.entity_id
_entity_poly.type
_entity_poly.pdbx_seq_one_letter_code
_entity_poly.pdbx_strand_id
1 'polypeptide(L)'
;MLEVFGIRLTDINEVLFTSDMKNDSFEVIAKTFIDQFISKLLESQSYMTAVTLLEHLSIRHSEESFLLEMLEKQEYRAAEKWAAFMGKPMLCALIRGYVDRKLLKQAYELIKKNNLREEFPEVYKMGKESSLKKLAEKGCWDIAEMRAKSDRQLLEYIVYLAMEAGYSEKVDELCERYSLTGFIKAKETEASLPHIRYLHLDELAIDDIIWVDEPVGLHEATCHIEGCKVIGLDCEWKPSYEKGSKNNKVSIMQIATEKMVFIIDLLKLSNEAPAVLDSCLTRIFHSPRILKLGYNFQCDMKQLAQSYEDFDCFKHFEMLLDIQNVFKEPRGGLSGLTKLEYAALDAAVLIRIFWHVRSQSQSTGVSNENTQMEWKSHIISHGGDPTKIKKKVKNAKGCNAGTRESHKSSQS
;
A
#
# COMPACT_ATOMS: atom_id res chain seq x y z
N MET A 1 22.30 -12.58 24.19
CA MET A 1 21.55 -12.00 25.31
C MET A 1 22.57 -11.72 26.39
N LEU A 2 23.17 -10.53 26.39
CA LEU A 2 24.04 -10.07 27.47
C LEU A 2 23.09 -9.53 28.55
N GLU A 3 22.80 -10.37 29.54
CA GLU A 3 22.04 -9.94 30.71
C GLU A 3 22.83 -8.86 31.46
N VAL A 4 22.06 -7.86 31.85
CA VAL A 4 22.43 -6.61 32.48
C VAL A 4 22.91 -6.89 33.91
N PHE A 5 24.17 -7.23 34.07
CA PHE A 5 24.86 -6.96 35.34
C PHE A 5 25.41 -5.55 35.22
N GLY A 6 24.97 -4.65 36.10
CA GLY A 6 25.35 -3.22 36.11
C GLY A 6 26.82 -2.98 36.50
N ILE A 7 27.73 -3.69 35.83
CA ILE A 7 29.17 -3.68 36.03
C ILE A 7 29.71 -2.41 35.39
N ARG A 8 30.07 -1.44 36.22
CA ARG A 8 30.74 -0.22 35.81
C ARG A 8 32.24 -0.47 35.65
N LEU A 9 32.92 0.45 34.96
CA LEU A 9 34.38 0.42 34.85
C LEU A 9 35.07 0.36 36.24
N THR A 10 34.47 1.02 37.24
CA THR A 10 34.91 0.96 38.65
C THR A 10 34.90 -0.45 39.21
N ASP A 11 33.91 -1.25 38.84
CA ASP A 11 33.71 -2.58 39.39
C ASP A 11 34.71 -3.57 38.76
N ILE A 12 35.10 -3.36 37.50
CA ILE A 12 36.21 -4.07 36.86
C ILE A 12 37.55 -3.69 37.50
N ASN A 13 37.72 -2.41 37.85
CA ASN A 13 38.92 -1.94 38.54
C ASN A 13 39.09 -2.61 39.90
N GLU A 14 38.00 -2.76 40.66
CA GLU A 14 38.01 -3.40 41.98
C GLU A 14 38.34 -4.90 41.91
N VAL A 15 37.87 -5.60 40.86
CA VAL A 15 38.14 -7.05 40.68
C VAL A 15 39.56 -7.33 40.18
N LEU A 16 40.12 -6.46 39.35
CA LEU A 16 41.46 -6.66 38.80
C LEU A 16 42.56 -6.49 39.86
N PHE A 17 42.35 -5.67 40.91
CA PHE A 17 43.36 -5.45 41.97
C PHE A 17 42.77 -5.15 43.35
N THR A 18 43.08 -6.01 44.34
CA THR A 18 42.82 -5.76 45.77
C THR A 18 43.87 -4.79 46.35
N SER A 19 43.51 -3.50 46.38
CA SER A 19 44.11 -2.37 47.11
C SER A 19 45.59 -2.02 46.90
N ASP A 20 45.84 -0.70 46.86
CA ASP A 20 47.06 0.01 47.29
C ASP A 20 48.07 0.56 46.26
N MET A 21 47.62 1.14 45.15
CA MET A 21 48.44 2.10 44.36
C MET A 21 47.58 3.31 43.92
N LYS A 22 48.10 4.31 43.19
CA LYS A 22 47.43 5.61 42.96
C LYS A 22 46.48 5.66 41.73
N ASN A 23 45.39 6.42 41.89
CA ASN A 23 44.23 6.56 40.99
C ASN A 23 44.51 6.71 39.47
N ASP A 24 45.49 7.51 39.05
CA ASP A 24 45.64 7.86 37.62
C ASP A 24 46.22 6.71 36.77
N SER A 25 46.99 5.79 37.37
CA SER A 25 47.55 4.64 36.64
C SER A 25 46.51 3.54 36.39
N PHE A 26 45.42 3.50 37.16
CA PHE A 26 44.45 2.40 37.14
C PHE A 26 43.46 2.50 36.01
N GLU A 27 42.96 3.70 35.76
CA GLU A 27 42.02 3.94 34.67
C GLU A 27 42.66 3.62 33.31
N VAL A 28 43.98 3.83 33.19
CA VAL A 28 44.77 3.48 32.01
C VAL A 28 44.90 1.96 31.83
N ILE A 29 45.16 1.21 32.90
CA ILE A 29 45.28 -0.26 32.84
C ILE A 29 43.95 -0.92 32.48
N ALA A 30 42.85 -0.47 33.10
CA ALA A 30 41.52 -0.99 32.82
C ALA A 30 41.05 -0.66 31.40
N LYS A 31 41.31 0.56 30.90
CA LYS A 31 41.09 0.91 29.49
C LYS A 31 41.89 0.00 28.56
N THR A 32 43.18 -0.22 28.85
CA THR A 32 44.04 -1.12 28.05
C THR A 32 43.50 -2.55 28.01
N PHE A 33 43.01 -3.08 29.13
CA PHE A 33 42.40 -4.42 29.17
C PHE A 33 41.12 -4.48 28.33
N ILE A 34 40.27 -3.45 28.41
CA ILE A 34 39.06 -3.36 27.61
C ILE A 34 39.40 -3.23 26.13
N ASP A 35 40.39 -2.43 25.75
CA ASP A 35 40.83 -2.28 24.36
C ASP A 35 41.34 -3.60 23.77
N GLN A 36 42.03 -4.42 24.56
CA GLN A 36 42.41 -5.78 24.15
C GLN A 36 41.20 -6.70 23.96
N PHE A 37 40.19 -6.58 24.83
CA PHE A 37 38.97 -7.38 24.73
C PHE A 37 38.11 -6.95 23.54
N ILE A 38 37.98 -5.65 23.29
CA ILE A 38 37.32 -5.09 22.12
C ILE A 38 38.01 -5.55 20.85
N SER A 39 39.35 -5.47 20.77
CA SER A 39 40.12 -5.99 19.63
C SER A 39 39.79 -7.44 19.30
N LYS A 40 39.70 -8.33 20.32
CA LYS A 40 39.29 -9.73 20.13
C LYS A 40 37.85 -9.87 19.62
N LEU A 41 36.93 -9.02 20.08
CA LEU A 41 35.55 -9.01 19.58
C LEU A 41 35.48 -8.59 18.10
N LEU A 42 36.36 -7.69 17.66
CA LEU A 42 36.46 -7.26 16.26
C LEU A 42 37.07 -8.32 15.37
N GLU A 43 38.14 -8.97 15.80
CA GLU A 43 38.69 -10.16 15.13
C GLU A 43 37.62 -11.25 14.97
N SER A 44 36.71 -11.35 15.94
CA SER A 44 35.58 -12.30 15.93
C SER A 44 34.31 -11.77 15.23
N GLN A 45 34.36 -10.60 14.59
CA GLN A 45 33.24 -9.94 13.91
C GLN A 45 32.00 -9.67 14.79
N SER A 46 32.17 -9.55 16.12
CA SER A 46 31.08 -9.32 17.07
C SER A 46 30.85 -7.82 17.34
N TYR A 47 30.65 -7.03 16.28
CA TYR A 47 30.61 -5.56 16.33
C TYR A 47 29.50 -5.00 17.24
N MET A 48 28.28 -5.55 17.20
CA MET A 48 27.19 -5.12 18.07
C MET A 48 27.52 -5.31 19.56
N THR A 49 28.20 -6.40 19.90
CA THR A 49 28.60 -6.71 21.27
C THR A 49 29.69 -5.74 21.74
N ALA A 50 30.69 -5.48 20.90
CA ALA A 50 31.74 -4.52 21.16
C ALA A 50 31.18 -3.11 21.40
N VAL A 51 30.31 -2.63 20.52
CA VAL A 51 29.65 -1.31 20.63
C VAL A 51 28.79 -1.21 21.89
N THR A 52 28.04 -2.27 22.23
CA THR A 52 27.20 -2.28 23.44
C THR A 52 28.05 -2.23 24.71
N LEU A 53 29.19 -2.92 24.73
CA LEU A 53 30.12 -2.89 25.86
C LEU A 53 30.77 -1.51 26.01
N LEU A 54 31.22 -0.91 24.91
CA LEU A 54 31.81 0.44 24.91
C LEU A 54 30.82 1.50 25.40
N GLU A 55 29.57 1.44 24.94
CA GLU A 55 28.50 2.32 25.40
C GLU A 55 28.23 2.13 26.89
N HIS A 56 28.11 0.87 27.36
CA HIS A 56 27.85 0.56 28.77
C HIS A 56 28.96 1.09 29.69
N LEU A 57 30.22 0.97 29.28
CA LEU A 57 31.38 1.43 30.03
C LEU A 57 31.70 2.92 29.81
N SER A 58 30.89 3.61 29.00
CA SER A 58 31.07 5.03 28.67
C SER A 58 32.44 5.37 28.05
N ILE A 59 33.04 4.43 27.31
CA ILE A 59 34.35 4.59 26.70
C ILE A 59 34.21 5.21 25.31
N ARG A 60 34.78 6.39 25.10
CA ARG A 60 34.69 7.18 23.86
C ARG A 60 35.97 7.21 23.03
N HIS A 61 36.97 6.40 23.36
CA HIS A 61 38.32 6.47 22.77
C HIS A 61 38.43 5.91 21.34
N SER A 62 37.32 5.73 20.62
CA SER A 62 37.36 5.10 19.29
C SER A 62 37.41 6.12 18.15
N GLU A 63 38.43 5.95 17.32
CA GLU A 63 38.68 6.70 16.09
C GLU A 63 37.60 6.45 15.02
N GLU A 64 37.47 7.37 14.06
CA GLU A 64 36.59 7.18 12.88
C GLU A 64 36.94 5.89 12.10
N SER A 65 38.15 5.37 12.23
CA SER A 65 38.61 4.09 11.65
C SER A 65 37.72 2.91 12.06
N PHE A 66 37.25 2.89 13.31
CA PHE A 66 36.34 1.86 13.83
C PHE A 66 34.98 1.87 13.14
N LEU A 67 34.47 3.08 12.86
CA LEU A 67 33.23 3.25 12.11
C LEU A 67 33.39 2.80 10.66
N LEU A 68 34.51 3.15 10.02
CA LEU A 68 34.82 2.75 8.65
C LEU A 68 34.91 1.23 8.52
N GLU A 69 35.53 0.55 9.48
CA GLU A 69 35.60 -0.92 9.52
C GLU A 69 34.20 -1.54 9.58
N MET A 70 33.33 -1.06 10.48
CA MET A 70 31.94 -1.52 10.54
C MET A 70 31.18 -1.31 9.23
N LEU A 71 31.43 -0.19 8.54
CA LEU A 71 30.84 0.08 7.23
C LEU A 71 31.36 -0.85 6.14
N GLU A 72 32.64 -1.20 6.16
CA GLU A 72 33.24 -2.17 5.23
C GLU A 72 32.65 -3.56 5.40
N LYS A 73 32.42 -3.98 6.65
CA LYS A 73 31.80 -5.26 6.98
C LYS A 73 30.27 -5.25 6.87
N GLN A 74 29.67 -4.14 6.47
CA GLN A 74 28.21 -3.95 6.33
C GLN A 74 27.43 -4.08 7.66
N GLU A 75 28.09 -3.86 8.78
CA GLU A 75 27.51 -3.92 10.13
C GLU A 75 26.80 -2.61 10.50
N TYR A 76 25.80 -2.25 9.71
CA TYR A 76 25.14 -0.94 9.78
C TYR A 76 24.47 -0.66 11.12
N ARG A 77 23.88 -1.68 11.76
CA ARG A 77 23.21 -1.52 13.06
C ARG A 77 24.20 -1.19 14.17
N ALA A 78 25.38 -1.81 14.15
CA ALA A 78 26.44 -1.53 15.11
C ALA A 78 26.98 -0.12 14.89
N ALA A 79 27.22 0.25 13.63
CA ALA A 79 27.65 1.59 13.24
C ALA A 79 26.67 2.68 13.69
N GLU A 80 25.36 2.50 13.47
CA GLU A 80 24.33 3.46 13.91
C GLU A 80 24.31 3.61 15.44
N LYS A 81 24.39 2.50 16.17
CA LYS A 81 24.42 2.51 17.64
C LYS A 81 25.67 3.21 18.16
N TRP A 82 26.83 2.93 17.57
CA TRP A 82 28.09 3.56 17.93
C TRP A 82 28.08 5.06 17.65
N ALA A 83 27.62 5.46 16.47
CA ALA A 83 27.54 6.87 16.09
C ALA A 83 26.58 7.65 17.00
N ALA A 84 25.43 7.06 17.37
CA ALA A 84 24.50 7.69 18.30
C ALA A 84 25.11 7.91 19.69
N PHE A 85 25.89 6.94 20.20
CA PHE A 85 26.58 7.05 21.48
C PHE A 85 27.69 8.11 21.47
N MET A 86 28.49 8.16 20.40
CA MET A 86 29.59 9.12 20.24
C MET A 86 29.10 10.56 20.01
N GLY A 87 27.92 10.70 19.40
CA GLY A 87 27.23 11.97 19.19
C GLY A 87 27.42 12.54 17.79
N LYS A 88 27.15 13.85 17.66
CA LYS A 88 26.99 14.56 16.38
C LYS A 88 28.15 14.32 15.38
N PRO A 89 29.43 14.43 15.76
CA PRO A 89 30.54 14.26 14.81
C PRO A 89 30.57 12.87 14.17
N MET A 90 30.36 11.83 14.97
CA MET A 90 30.36 10.44 14.50
C MET A 90 29.12 10.12 13.64
N LEU A 91 27.97 10.70 13.98
CA LEU A 91 26.78 10.63 13.11
C LEU A 91 27.04 11.26 11.74
N CYS A 92 27.78 12.36 11.68
CA CYS A 92 28.14 13.01 10.42
C CYS A 92 29.12 12.15 9.61
N ALA A 93 30.12 11.53 10.26
CA ALA A 93 31.01 10.57 9.61
C ALA A 93 30.24 9.36 9.03
N LEU A 94 29.25 8.84 9.78
CA LEU A 94 28.40 7.74 9.33
C LEU A 94 27.55 8.12 8.12
N ILE A 95 26.95 9.32 8.13
CA ILE A 95 26.17 9.83 7.00
C ILE A 95 27.04 9.96 5.74
N ARG A 96 28.26 10.51 5.87
CA ARG A 96 29.22 10.58 4.75
C ARG A 96 29.55 9.19 4.21
N GLY A 97 29.85 8.24 5.11
CA GLY A 97 30.11 6.85 4.74
C GLY A 97 28.93 6.15 4.04
N TYR A 98 27.69 6.49 4.38
CA TYR A 98 26.51 6.01 3.64
C TYR A 98 26.37 6.65 2.26
N VAL A 99 26.65 7.94 2.13
CA VAL A 99 26.63 8.65 0.84
C VAL A 99 27.65 8.06 -0.11
N ASP A 100 28.89 7.83 0.34
CA ASP A 100 29.97 7.23 -0.45
C ASP A 100 29.61 5.83 -0.96
N ARG A 101 28.83 5.08 -0.17
CA ARG A 101 28.33 3.74 -0.50
C ARG A 101 27.00 3.73 -1.26
N LYS A 102 26.49 4.90 -1.68
CA LYS A 102 25.19 5.08 -2.37
C LYS A 102 23.97 4.60 -1.56
N LEU A 103 24.08 4.56 -0.23
CA LEU A 103 23.00 4.17 0.70
C LEU A 103 22.15 5.40 1.10
N LEU A 104 21.56 6.06 0.10
CA LEU A 104 20.79 7.30 0.28
C LEU A 104 19.61 7.17 1.25
N LYS A 105 18.93 6.02 1.26
CA LYS A 105 17.78 5.79 2.14
C LYS A 105 18.21 5.79 3.62
N GLN A 106 19.29 5.07 3.93
CA GLN A 106 19.86 4.98 5.28
C GLN A 106 20.36 6.34 5.74
N ALA A 107 21.10 7.06 4.88
CA ALA A 107 21.56 8.42 5.16
C ALA A 107 20.39 9.37 5.46
N TYR A 108 19.35 9.36 4.63
CA TYR A 108 18.16 10.20 4.82
C TYR A 108 17.42 9.93 6.13
N GLU A 109 17.17 8.66 6.47
CA GLU A 109 16.49 8.30 7.72
C GLU A 109 17.34 8.72 8.94
N LEU A 110 18.67 8.57 8.87
CA LEU A 110 19.57 8.95 9.95
C LEU A 110 19.62 10.47 10.16
N ILE A 111 19.66 11.25 9.07
CA ILE A 111 19.58 12.73 9.10
C ILE A 111 18.26 13.16 9.76
N LYS A 112 17.14 12.56 9.34
CA LYS A 112 15.80 12.88 9.84
C LYS A 112 15.66 12.56 11.33
N LYS A 113 16.18 11.41 11.78
CA LYS A 113 16.09 10.97 13.19
C LYS A 113 16.88 11.87 14.15
N ASN A 114 18.00 12.43 13.69
CA ASN A 114 18.91 13.21 14.53
C ASN A 114 18.87 14.72 14.27
N ASN A 115 17.89 15.22 13.50
CA ASN A 115 17.73 16.64 13.14
C ASN A 115 18.97 17.27 12.47
N LEU A 116 19.70 16.50 11.64
CA LEU A 116 20.95 16.95 11.00
C LEU A 116 20.72 17.60 9.62
N ARG A 117 19.55 18.21 9.40
CA ARG A 117 19.16 18.78 8.09
C ARG A 117 20.12 19.88 7.63
N GLU A 118 20.58 20.72 8.55
CA GLU A 118 21.48 21.85 8.24
C GLU A 118 22.87 21.39 7.82
N GLU A 119 23.34 20.24 8.32
CA GLU A 119 24.66 19.71 7.98
C GLU A 119 24.68 18.97 6.64
N PHE A 120 23.54 18.42 6.23
CA PHE A 120 23.41 17.65 4.98
C PHE A 120 22.18 18.07 4.18
N PRO A 121 22.07 19.35 3.75
CA PRO A 121 20.88 19.85 3.06
C PRO A 121 20.64 19.12 1.73
N GLU A 122 21.71 18.86 0.96
CA GLU A 122 21.64 18.18 -0.33
C GLU A 122 21.19 16.70 -0.20
N VAL A 123 21.81 15.94 0.71
CA VAL A 123 21.46 14.54 0.95
C VAL A 123 20.01 14.41 1.44
N TYR A 124 19.59 15.34 2.30
CA TYR A 124 18.22 15.39 2.78
C TYR A 124 17.22 15.68 1.64
N LYS A 125 17.55 16.62 0.75
CA LYS A 125 16.75 16.94 -0.45
C LYS A 125 16.64 15.74 -1.39
N MET A 126 17.77 15.12 -1.76
CA MET A 126 17.80 13.92 -2.60
C MET A 126 16.99 12.75 -1.99
N GLY A 127 17.08 12.58 -0.67
CA GLY A 127 16.30 11.58 0.06
C GLY A 127 14.80 11.82 -0.06
N LYS A 128 14.35 13.07 0.13
CA LYS A 128 12.96 13.49 -0.06
C LYS A 128 12.50 13.28 -1.50
N GLU A 129 13.26 13.73 -2.49
CA GLU A 129 12.94 13.55 -3.91
C GLU A 129 12.79 12.06 -4.26
N SER A 130 13.69 11.19 -3.80
CA SER A 130 13.55 9.74 -4.04
C SER A 130 12.29 9.15 -3.39
N SER A 131 11.88 9.68 -2.23
CA SER A 131 10.64 9.26 -1.58
C SER A 131 9.41 9.75 -2.34
N LEU A 132 9.44 10.97 -2.88
CA LEU A 132 8.35 11.54 -3.67
C LEU A 132 8.22 10.80 -5.01
N LYS A 133 9.33 10.52 -5.68
CA LYS A 133 9.36 9.73 -6.92
C LYS A 133 8.69 8.37 -6.74
N LYS A 134 9.00 7.65 -5.65
CA LYS A 134 8.35 6.36 -5.33
C LYS A 134 6.85 6.47 -5.06
N LEU A 135 6.35 7.63 -4.60
CA LEU A 135 4.92 7.86 -4.42
C LEU A 135 4.25 8.17 -5.76
N ALA A 136 4.89 9.00 -6.58
CA ALA A 136 4.45 9.32 -7.94
C ALA A 136 4.37 8.07 -8.83
N GLU A 137 5.38 7.20 -8.80
CA GLU A 137 5.40 5.91 -9.50
C GLU A 137 4.24 4.97 -9.09
N LYS A 138 3.65 5.20 -7.90
CA LYS A 138 2.48 4.45 -7.39
C LYS A 138 1.16 5.20 -7.57
N GLY A 139 1.17 6.34 -8.28
CA GLY A 139 -0.02 7.20 -8.47
C GLY A 139 -0.51 7.90 -7.19
N CYS A 140 0.27 7.89 -6.10
CA CYS A 140 -0.15 8.42 -4.80
C CYS A 140 0.13 9.92 -4.67
N TRP A 141 -0.47 10.72 -5.54
CA TRP A 141 -0.14 12.14 -5.72
C TRP A 141 -0.48 13.01 -4.51
N ASP A 142 -1.59 12.77 -3.82
CA ASP A 142 -2.04 13.62 -2.70
C ASP A 142 -1.11 13.53 -1.49
N ILE A 143 -0.52 12.35 -1.25
CA ILE A 143 0.51 12.19 -0.20
C ILE A 143 1.79 12.90 -0.59
N ALA A 144 2.18 12.76 -1.86
CA ALA A 144 3.39 13.40 -2.38
C ALA A 144 3.27 14.92 -2.18
N GLU A 145 2.12 15.48 -2.58
CA GLU A 145 1.75 16.87 -2.39
C GLU A 145 1.78 17.27 -0.91
N MET A 146 1.11 16.51 -0.02
CA MET A 146 1.12 16.78 1.42
C MET A 146 2.54 16.83 2.01
N ARG A 147 3.45 15.97 1.53
CA ARG A 147 4.85 15.93 1.98
C ARG A 147 5.71 17.05 1.40
N ALA A 148 5.31 17.62 0.27
CA ALA A 148 6.00 18.71 -0.42
C ALA A 148 5.41 20.10 -0.13
N LYS A 149 4.22 20.21 0.44
CA LYS A 149 3.47 21.49 0.61
C LYS A 149 4.24 22.66 1.20
N SER A 150 5.27 22.38 2.02
CA SER A 150 6.08 23.40 2.69
C SER A 150 7.36 23.78 1.91
N ASP A 151 7.57 23.21 0.72
CA ASP A 151 8.78 23.35 -0.08
C ASP A 151 8.44 23.47 -1.56
N ARG A 152 8.59 24.69 -2.09
CA ARG A 152 8.24 25.00 -3.49
C ARG A 152 9.04 24.15 -4.49
N GLN A 153 10.30 23.85 -4.22
CA GLN A 153 11.12 23.05 -5.15
C GLN A 153 10.64 21.60 -5.22
N LEU A 154 10.16 21.05 -4.10
CA LEU A 154 9.59 19.70 -4.09
C LEU A 154 8.22 19.66 -4.77
N LEU A 155 7.42 20.72 -4.67
CA LEU A 155 6.17 20.84 -5.42
C LEU A 155 6.45 20.91 -6.93
N GLU A 156 7.41 21.72 -7.35
CA GLU A 156 7.88 21.79 -8.73
C GLU A 156 8.40 20.42 -9.23
N TYR A 157 9.10 19.67 -8.38
CA TYR A 157 9.53 18.31 -8.70
C TYR A 157 8.37 17.32 -8.85
N ILE A 158 7.31 17.42 -8.04
CA ILE A 158 6.10 16.60 -8.20
C ILE A 158 5.40 16.94 -9.51
N VAL A 159 5.31 18.22 -9.87
CA VAL A 159 4.76 18.64 -11.16
C VAL A 159 5.56 18.04 -12.30
N TYR A 160 6.89 18.11 -12.25
CA TYR A 160 7.75 17.45 -13.24
C TYR A 160 7.48 15.94 -13.33
N LEU A 161 7.39 15.24 -12.20
CA LEU A 161 7.07 13.81 -12.19
C LEU A 161 5.68 13.50 -12.78
N ALA A 162 4.68 14.36 -12.53
CA ALA A 162 3.35 14.22 -13.11
C ALA A 162 3.35 14.45 -14.62
N MET A 163 4.12 15.43 -15.12
CA MET A 163 4.31 15.67 -16.55
C MET A 163 4.96 14.46 -17.24
N GLU A 164 6.06 13.95 -16.70
CA GLU A 164 6.76 12.76 -17.23
C GLU A 164 5.87 11.52 -17.24
N ALA A 165 4.99 11.38 -16.23
CA ALA A 165 4.05 10.27 -16.13
C ALA A 165 2.77 10.47 -16.96
N GLY A 166 2.60 11.62 -17.63
CA GLY A 166 1.46 11.91 -18.50
C GLY A 166 0.17 12.33 -17.76
N TYR A 167 0.24 12.73 -16.49
CA TYR A 167 -0.90 13.18 -15.70
C TYR A 167 -1.13 14.69 -15.87
N SER A 168 -1.59 15.13 -17.04
CA SER A 168 -1.82 16.56 -17.35
C SER A 168 -2.80 17.24 -16.37
N GLU A 169 -3.89 16.56 -16.01
CA GLU A 169 -4.86 17.10 -15.04
C GLU A 169 -4.24 17.38 -13.67
N LYS A 170 -3.35 16.49 -13.19
CA LYS A 170 -2.65 16.67 -11.92
C LYS A 170 -1.63 17.81 -12.00
N VAL A 171 -0.99 18.00 -13.15
CA VAL A 171 -0.09 19.13 -13.41
C VAL A 171 -0.85 20.45 -13.31
N ASP A 172 -2.00 20.54 -13.97
CA ASP A 172 -2.84 21.74 -13.93
C ASP A 172 -3.35 22.01 -12.50
N GLU A 173 -3.88 21.00 -11.80
CA GLU A 173 -4.34 21.10 -10.41
C GLU A 173 -3.25 21.64 -9.48
N LEU A 174 -2.03 21.10 -9.57
CA LEU A 174 -0.90 21.51 -8.73
C LEU A 174 -0.40 22.92 -9.09
N CYS A 175 -0.34 23.25 -10.38
CA CYS A 175 0.08 24.57 -10.84
C CYS A 175 -0.90 25.66 -10.39
N GLU A 176 -2.19 25.41 -10.49
CA GLU A 176 -3.24 26.34 -10.04
C GLU A 176 -3.23 26.48 -8.52
N ARG A 177 -3.27 25.35 -7.78
CA ARG A 177 -3.34 25.33 -6.32
C ARG A 177 -2.17 26.06 -5.65
N TYR A 178 -0.97 25.94 -6.20
CA TYR A 178 0.26 26.51 -5.61
C TYR A 178 0.83 27.69 -6.40
N SER A 179 0.11 28.20 -7.41
CA SER A 179 0.57 29.30 -8.27
C SER A 179 2.00 29.06 -8.82
N LEU A 180 2.22 27.86 -9.36
CA LEU A 180 3.51 27.48 -9.95
C LEU A 180 3.55 27.93 -11.43
N THR A 181 4.65 28.56 -11.82
CA THR A 181 4.83 29.17 -13.15
C THR A 181 6.12 28.65 -13.78
N GLY A 182 6.15 28.48 -15.11
CA GLY A 182 7.34 28.02 -15.84
C GLY A 182 7.27 26.59 -16.35
N PHE A 183 6.27 25.82 -15.92
CA PHE A 183 5.86 24.61 -16.62
C PHE A 183 5.13 25.06 -17.88
N ILE A 184 5.83 25.04 -19.02
CA ILE A 184 5.22 25.25 -20.32
C ILE A 184 4.09 24.24 -20.40
N LYS A 185 2.83 24.71 -20.38
CA LYS A 185 1.72 23.95 -20.97
C LYS A 185 2.28 23.46 -22.27
N ALA A 186 2.59 22.17 -22.38
CA ALA A 186 3.05 21.63 -23.64
C ALA A 186 2.02 22.13 -24.64
N LYS A 187 2.43 23.10 -25.47
CA LYS A 187 1.60 23.58 -26.55
C LYS A 187 1.38 22.30 -27.30
N GLU A 188 0.17 21.79 -27.20
CA GLU A 188 -0.26 20.57 -27.82
C GLU A 188 0.25 20.67 -29.25
N THR A 189 1.32 19.92 -29.56
CA THR A 189 1.63 19.67 -30.95
C THR A 189 0.37 18.98 -31.42
N GLU A 190 -0.42 19.69 -32.23
CA GLU A 190 -1.72 19.32 -32.78
C GLU A 190 -1.63 18.06 -33.68
N ALA A 191 -0.94 17.02 -33.23
CA ALA A 191 -1.08 15.67 -33.71
C ALA A 191 -2.19 15.02 -32.88
N SER A 192 -3.43 15.44 -33.15
CA SER A 192 -4.68 14.72 -32.87
C SER A 192 -4.64 13.80 -31.64
N LEU A 193 -4.52 14.36 -30.44
CA LEU A 193 -5.01 13.65 -29.25
C LEU A 193 -6.52 13.50 -29.46
N PRO A 194 -7.09 12.27 -29.36
CA PRO A 194 -8.53 12.12 -29.41
C PRO A 194 -9.09 13.01 -28.31
N HIS A 195 -9.90 13.99 -28.71
CA HIS A 195 -10.60 14.91 -27.82
C HIS A 195 -11.11 14.10 -26.63
N ILE A 196 -10.56 14.32 -25.43
CA ILE A 196 -10.99 13.59 -24.23
C ILE A 196 -12.41 14.06 -23.96
N ARG A 197 -13.37 13.27 -24.46
CA ARG A 197 -14.79 13.50 -24.25
C ARG A 197 -15.15 12.86 -22.92
N TYR A 198 -15.44 13.70 -21.94
CA TYR A 198 -16.07 13.22 -20.70
C TYR A 198 -17.46 12.70 -21.03
N LEU A 199 -17.83 11.57 -20.43
CA LEU A 199 -19.17 11.03 -20.51
C LEU A 199 -20.11 11.86 -19.63
N HIS A 200 -21.17 12.40 -20.23
CA HIS A 200 -22.25 13.02 -19.48
C HIS A 200 -23.28 11.97 -19.04
N LEU A 201 -23.95 12.20 -17.91
CA LEU A 201 -25.02 11.33 -17.40
C LEU A 201 -26.13 11.09 -18.43
N ASP A 202 -26.48 12.10 -19.20
CA ASP A 202 -27.47 12.03 -20.29
C ASP A 202 -27.09 10.98 -21.35
N GLU A 203 -25.79 10.76 -21.58
CA GLU A 203 -25.30 9.74 -22.51
C GLU A 203 -25.43 8.32 -21.97
N LEU A 204 -25.48 8.18 -20.64
CA LEU A 204 -25.72 6.89 -19.98
C LEU A 204 -27.21 6.60 -19.78
N ALA A 205 -28.12 7.47 -20.23
CA ALA A 205 -29.57 7.38 -20.08
C ALA A 205 -29.99 6.94 -18.66
N ILE A 206 -29.40 7.60 -17.66
CA ILE A 206 -29.80 7.50 -16.26
C ILE A 206 -30.96 8.46 -16.04
N ASP A 207 -32.07 7.93 -15.53
CA ASP A 207 -33.29 8.67 -15.24
C ASP A 207 -33.16 9.47 -13.92
N ASP A 208 -32.45 8.94 -12.92
CA ASP A 208 -32.29 9.60 -11.61
C ASP A 208 -31.05 9.14 -10.81
N ILE A 209 -30.59 10.01 -9.90
CA ILE A 209 -29.53 9.74 -8.92
C ILE A 209 -30.09 10.00 -7.52
N ILE A 210 -30.20 8.93 -6.73
CA ILE A 210 -30.81 8.95 -5.41
C ILE A 210 -29.72 8.89 -4.34
N TRP A 211 -29.64 9.93 -3.51
CA TRP A 211 -28.85 9.90 -2.28
C TRP A 211 -29.60 9.12 -1.20
N VAL A 212 -28.94 8.12 -0.61
CA VAL A 212 -29.52 7.17 0.34
C VAL A 212 -28.78 7.27 1.67
N ASP A 213 -29.36 8.01 2.60
CA ASP A 213 -28.79 8.27 3.93
C ASP A 213 -29.79 8.06 5.07
N GLU A 214 -30.97 7.50 4.76
CA GLU A 214 -32.00 7.11 5.73
C GLU A 214 -32.43 5.64 5.55
N PRO A 215 -32.87 4.96 6.63
CA PRO A 215 -33.26 3.55 6.56
C PRO A 215 -34.42 3.25 5.60
N VAL A 216 -35.38 4.19 5.50
CA VAL A 216 -36.52 4.07 4.58
C VAL A 216 -36.05 4.13 3.14
N GLY A 217 -35.24 5.14 2.79
CA GLY A 217 -34.66 5.27 1.46
C GLY A 217 -33.78 4.06 1.10
N LEU A 218 -33.05 3.49 2.06
CA LEU A 218 -32.28 2.28 1.82
C LEU A 218 -33.16 1.07 1.51
N HIS A 219 -34.29 0.93 2.21
CA HIS A 219 -35.24 -0.14 1.94
C HIS A 219 -35.84 -0.02 0.54
N GLU A 220 -36.28 1.18 0.15
CA GLU A 220 -36.82 1.46 -1.18
C GLU A 220 -35.80 1.20 -2.29
N ALA A 221 -34.56 1.69 -2.12
CA ALA A 221 -33.45 1.42 -3.02
C ALA A 221 -33.20 -0.09 -3.16
N THR A 222 -33.21 -0.82 -2.04
CA THR A 222 -33.00 -2.27 -2.06
C THR A 222 -34.11 -3.00 -2.81
N CYS A 223 -35.37 -2.67 -2.55
CA CYS A 223 -36.50 -3.27 -3.26
C CYS A 223 -36.41 -3.03 -4.77
N HIS A 224 -35.98 -1.84 -5.19
CA HIS A 224 -35.74 -1.54 -6.60
C HIS A 224 -34.61 -2.39 -7.18
N ILE A 225 -33.45 -2.44 -6.49
CA ILE A 225 -32.25 -3.18 -6.92
C ILE A 225 -32.53 -4.69 -7.02
N GLU A 226 -33.32 -5.27 -6.11
CA GLU A 226 -33.70 -6.69 -6.13
C GLU A 226 -34.49 -7.08 -7.40
N GLY A 227 -35.16 -6.13 -8.04
CA GLY A 227 -35.84 -6.31 -9.32
C GLY A 227 -34.89 -6.30 -10.54
N CYS A 228 -33.64 -5.84 -10.38
CA CYS A 228 -32.67 -5.71 -11.45
C CYS A 228 -31.87 -7.02 -11.66
N LYS A 229 -31.48 -7.28 -12.91
CA LYS A 229 -30.66 -8.46 -13.25
C LYS A 229 -29.16 -8.18 -13.16
N VAL A 230 -28.76 -6.94 -13.39
CA VAL A 230 -27.36 -6.51 -13.47
C VAL A 230 -27.26 -5.17 -12.75
N ILE A 231 -26.24 -5.01 -11.91
CA ILE A 231 -25.90 -3.76 -11.23
C ILE A 231 -24.42 -3.46 -11.35
N GLY A 232 -24.06 -2.18 -11.34
CA GLY A 232 -22.68 -1.71 -11.21
C GLY A 232 -22.37 -1.30 -9.78
N LEU A 233 -21.16 -1.58 -9.31
CA LEU A 233 -20.69 -1.27 -7.96
C LEU A 233 -19.41 -0.45 -8.02
N ASP A 234 -19.35 0.58 -7.18
CA ASP A 234 -18.14 1.33 -6.88
C ASP A 234 -18.15 1.81 -5.42
N CYS A 235 -16.98 2.18 -4.88
CA CYS A 235 -16.83 2.60 -3.49
C CYS A 235 -15.81 3.74 -3.36
N GLU A 236 -16.12 4.68 -2.46
CA GLU A 236 -15.25 5.83 -2.21
C GLU A 236 -14.78 5.87 -0.75
N TRP A 237 -13.47 6.03 -0.56
CA TRP A 237 -12.85 6.20 0.75
C TRP A 237 -11.63 7.09 0.68
N LYS A 238 -11.37 7.81 1.78
CA LYS A 238 -10.15 8.58 1.93
C LYS A 238 -8.97 7.64 2.23
N PRO A 239 -7.92 7.53 1.41
CA PRO A 239 -6.82 6.65 1.73
C PRO A 239 -5.97 7.21 2.90
N SER A 240 -5.54 6.33 3.82
CA SER A 240 -4.63 6.69 4.90
C SER A 240 -3.24 6.13 4.63
N TYR A 241 -2.22 6.99 4.70
CA TYR A 241 -0.84 6.63 4.38
C TYR A 241 0.16 6.97 5.50
N GLU A 242 -0.36 7.31 6.67
CA GLU A 242 0.45 7.41 7.88
C GLU A 242 0.75 6.00 8.40
N LYS A 243 2.04 5.68 8.50
CA LYS A 243 2.51 4.37 8.93
C LYS A 243 2.05 4.09 10.36
N GLY A 244 1.14 3.12 10.53
CA GLY A 244 0.57 2.74 11.82
C GLY A 244 -0.78 3.39 12.17
N SER A 245 -1.30 4.27 11.31
CA SER A 245 -2.67 4.77 11.44
C SER A 245 -3.70 3.72 11.05
N LYS A 246 -4.91 3.78 11.62
CA LYS A 246 -6.04 2.95 11.21
C LYS A 246 -6.49 3.40 9.82
N ASN A 247 -6.78 2.47 8.92
CA ASN A 247 -7.34 2.78 7.61
C ASN A 247 -8.69 3.50 7.78
N ASN A 248 -8.97 4.51 6.96
CA ASN A 248 -10.28 5.15 6.97
C ASN A 248 -11.33 4.18 6.44
N LYS A 249 -12.54 4.27 6.98
CA LYS A 249 -13.66 3.46 6.52
C LYS A 249 -14.10 3.87 5.12
N VAL A 250 -14.70 2.93 4.38
CA VAL A 250 -15.45 3.27 3.16
C VAL A 250 -16.58 4.21 3.51
N SER A 251 -16.59 5.38 2.87
CA SER A 251 -17.55 6.43 3.17
C SER A 251 -18.84 6.29 2.37
N ILE A 252 -18.71 6.02 1.08
CA ILE A 252 -19.82 5.99 0.13
C ILE A 252 -19.72 4.70 -0.67
N MET A 253 -20.88 4.13 -0.99
CA MET A 253 -21.01 3.04 -1.96
C MET A 253 -22.01 3.45 -3.02
N GLN A 254 -21.65 3.22 -4.27
CA GLN A 254 -22.47 3.52 -5.43
C GLN A 254 -23.00 2.23 -6.03
N ILE A 255 -24.31 2.17 -6.21
CA ILE A 255 -24.97 1.05 -6.88
C ILE A 255 -25.76 1.60 -8.06
N ALA A 256 -25.29 1.30 -9.27
CA ALA A 256 -26.00 1.64 -10.49
C ALA A 256 -26.90 0.49 -10.93
N THR A 257 -28.09 0.83 -11.42
CA THR A 257 -28.94 -0.02 -12.25
C THR A 257 -28.95 0.53 -13.68
N GLU A 258 -29.76 -0.05 -14.56
CA GLU A 258 -29.85 0.42 -15.96
C GLU A 258 -30.31 1.88 -16.09
N LYS A 259 -31.09 2.36 -15.12
CA LYS A 259 -31.79 3.65 -15.16
C LYS A 259 -31.57 4.52 -13.93
N MET A 260 -31.09 3.97 -12.83
CA MET A 260 -30.99 4.70 -11.56
C MET A 260 -29.60 4.51 -10.97
N VAL A 261 -29.11 5.50 -10.24
CA VAL A 261 -27.91 5.33 -9.40
C VAL A 261 -28.23 5.65 -7.96
N PHE A 262 -27.86 4.76 -7.05
CA PHE A 262 -28.02 4.94 -5.61
C PHE A 262 -26.67 5.24 -4.99
N ILE A 263 -26.56 6.39 -4.32
CA ILE A 263 -25.37 6.79 -3.58
C ILE A 263 -25.64 6.61 -2.09
N ILE A 264 -25.06 5.57 -1.50
CA ILE A 264 -25.35 5.12 -0.13
C ILE A 264 -24.29 5.68 0.83
N ASP A 265 -24.72 6.47 1.82
CA ASP A 265 -23.86 6.96 2.91
C ASP A 265 -23.63 5.85 3.94
N LEU A 266 -22.53 5.11 3.78
CA LEU A 266 -22.20 4.00 4.66
C LEU A 266 -21.81 4.47 6.07
N LEU A 267 -21.23 5.67 6.23
CA LEU A 267 -20.85 6.17 7.55
C LEU A 267 -22.08 6.50 8.39
N LYS A 268 -23.05 7.23 7.82
CA LYS A 268 -24.27 7.58 8.53
C LYS A 268 -25.10 6.33 8.85
N LEU A 269 -25.38 5.50 7.83
CA LEU A 269 -26.26 4.34 7.98
C LEU A 269 -25.67 3.24 8.88
N SER A 270 -24.34 3.05 8.89
CA SER A 270 -23.71 2.09 9.80
C SER A 270 -23.79 2.52 11.27
N ASN A 271 -23.88 3.82 11.54
CA ASN A 271 -24.04 4.34 12.91
C ASN A 271 -25.51 4.38 13.34
N GLU A 272 -26.41 4.84 12.46
CA GLU A 272 -27.81 5.10 12.81
C GLU A 272 -28.71 3.87 12.65
N ALA A 273 -28.43 3.00 11.67
CA ALA A 273 -29.26 1.83 11.38
C ALA A 273 -28.44 0.61 10.91
N PRO A 274 -27.45 0.13 11.69
CA PRO A 274 -26.53 -0.94 11.29
C PRO A 274 -27.25 -2.22 10.86
N ALA A 275 -28.27 -2.66 11.59
CA ALA A 275 -29.02 -3.87 11.27
C ALA A 275 -29.81 -3.76 9.96
N VAL A 276 -30.35 -2.56 9.65
CA VAL A 276 -31.07 -2.32 8.40
C VAL A 276 -30.08 -2.28 7.24
N LEU A 277 -28.94 -1.62 7.41
CA LEU A 277 -27.87 -1.56 6.42
C LEU A 277 -27.37 -2.96 6.07
N ASP A 278 -27.01 -3.74 7.09
CA ASP A 278 -26.48 -5.09 6.90
C ASP A 278 -27.50 -6.02 6.24
N SER A 279 -28.77 -5.99 6.70
CA SER A 279 -29.84 -6.78 6.11
C SER A 279 -30.11 -6.41 4.64
N CYS A 280 -30.15 -5.11 4.32
CA CYS A 280 -30.43 -4.63 2.96
C CYS A 280 -29.31 -4.99 1.99
N LEU A 281 -28.07 -4.68 2.34
CA LEU A 281 -26.92 -4.99 1.49
C LEU A 281 -26.69 -6.51 1.39
N THR A 282 -27.03 -7.29 2.42
CA THR A 282 -27.04 -8.76 2.36
C THR A 282 -27.98 -9.27 1.27
N ARG A 283 -29.21 -8.75 1.18
CA ARG A 283 -30.17 -9.13 0.13
C ARG A 283 -29.62 -8.87 -1.27
N ILE A 284 -28.84 -7.81 -1.45
CA ILE A 284 -28.22 -7.47 -2.74
C ILE A 284 -27.00 -8.36 -3.00
N PHE A 285 -25.99 -8.34 -2.12
CA PHE A 285 -24.70 -8.95 -2.36
C PHE A 285 -24.72 -10.47 -2.32
N HIS A 286 -25.55 -11.07 -1.48
CA HIS A 286 -25.67 -12.52 -1.40
C HIS A 286 -26.67 -13.10 -2.41
N SER A 287 -27.40 -12.27 -3.17
CA SER A 287 -28.36 -12.78 -4.15
C SER A 287 -27.67 -13.37 -5.39
N PRO A 288 -27.90 -14.65 -5.74
CA PRO A 288 -27.40 -15.23 -6.99
C PRO A 288 -28.20 -14.77 -8.22
N ARG A 289 -29.27 -13.99 -8.04
CA ARG A 289 -30.13 -13.53 -9.14
C ARG A 289 -29.63 -12.25 -9.79
N ILE A 290 -28.79 -11.50 -9.08
CA ILE A 290 -28.27 -10.20 -9.50
C ILE A 290 -26.79 -10.38 -9.83
N LEU A 291 -26.40 -10.07 -11.07
CA LEU A 291 -25.00 -9.97 -11.47
C LEU A 291 -24.45 -8.61 -11.02
N LYS A 292 -23.39 -8.62 -10.21
CA LYS A 292 -22.68 -7.42 -9.76
C LYS A 292 -21.50 -7.19 -10.68
N LEU A 293 -21.36 -5.99 -11.19
CA LEU A 293 -20.22 -5.56 -11.98
C LEU A 293 -19.36 -4.64 -11.13
N GLY A 294 -18.06 -4.87 -11.11
CA GLY A 294 -17.09 -3.95 -10.51
C GLY A 294 -15.88 -3.80 -11.41
N TYR A 295 -15.00 -2.84 -11.13
CA TYR A 295 -13.74 -2.67 -11.84
C TYR A 295 -12.59 -2.70 -10.83
N ASN A 296 -11.75 -3.73 -10.86
CA ASN A 296 -10.74 -3.99 -9.83
C ASN A 296 -11.34 -4.05 -8.40
N PHE A 297 -12.57 -4.55 -8.29
CA PHE A 297 -13.41 -4.48 -7.09
C PHE A 297 -12.90 -5.32 -5.92
N GLN A 298 -11.88 -6.16 -6.17
CA GLN A 298 -11.22 -6.95 -5.13
C GLN A 298 -10.58 -6.05 -4.06
N CYS A 299 -10.14 -4.84 -4.41
CA CYS A 299 -9.63 -3.85 -3.46
C CYS A 299 -10.75 -3.33 -2.56
N ASP A 300 -11.87 -2.95 -3.17
CA ASP A 300 -13.08 -2.43 -2.52
C ASP A 300 -13.65 -3.44 -1.53
N MET A 301 -13.79 -4.71 -1.92
CA MET A 301 -14.23 -5.78 -1.02
C MET A 301 -13.39 -5.87 0.26
N LYS A 302 -12.06 -5.79 0.13
CA LYS A 302 -11.16 -5.84 1.29
C LYS A 302 -11.35 -4.61 2.16
N GLN A 303 -11.50 -3.43 1.54
CA GLN A 303 -11.69 -2.19 2.27
C GLN A 303 -13.05 -2.16 2.99
N LEU A 304 -14.12 -2.65 2.36
CA LEU A 304 -15.45 -2.80 2.97
C LEU A 304 -15.42 -3.75 4.17
N ALA A 305 -14.84 -4.95 3.99
CA ALA A 305 -14.72 -5.93 5.06
C ALA A 305 -13.90 -5.42 6.26
N GLN A 306 -12.85 -4.61 6.03
CA GLN A 306 -12.09 -3.96 7.09
C GLN A 306 -12.82 -2.77 7.74
N SER A 307 -13.65 -2.06 6.98
CA SER A 307 -14.38 -0.89 7.46
C SER A 307 -15.54 -1.28 8.39
N TYR A 308 -16.14 -2.43 8.11
CA TYR A 308 -17.39 -2.92 8.69
C TYR A 308 -17.27 -4.41 9.05
N GLU A 309 -16.27 -4.77 9.87
CA GLU A 309 -15.93 -6.16 10.21
C GLU A 309 -17.11 -6.97 10.78
N ASP A 310 -18.03 -6.29 11.48
CA ASP A 310 -19.21 -6.88 12.10
C ASP A 310 -20.36 -7.15 11.12
N PHE A 311 -20.31 -6.60 9.90
CA PHE A 311 -21.39 -6.69 8.92
C PHE A 311 -21.24 -7.95 8.07
N ASP A 312 -22.29 -8.76 8.01
CA ASP A 312 -22.29 -9.98 7.21
C ASP A 312 -22.35 -9.69 5.70
N CYS A 313 -22.98 -8.58 5.29
CA CYS A 313 -23.19 -8.22 3.89
C CYS A 313 -21.90 -8.07 3.08
N PHE A 314 -20.78 -7.69 3.73
CA PHE A 314 -19.49 -7.47 3.05
C PHE A 314 -18.56 -8.69 3.11
N LYS A 315 -18.96 -9.76 3.80
CA LYS A 315 -18.13 -10.98 3.92
C LYS A 315 -18.21 -11.86 2.67
N HIS A 316 -19.29 -11.72 1.90
CA HIS A 316 -19.55 -12.57 0.74
C HIS A 316 -20.24 -11.80 -0.37
N PHE A 317 -19.88 -12.11 -1.62
CA PHE A 317 -20.51 -11.55 -2.81
C PHE A 317 -20.78 -12.71 -3.77
N GLU A 318 -22.05 -12.90 -4.14
CA GLU A 318 -22.45 -13.85 -5.17
C GLU A 318 -22.58 -13.16 -6.50
N MET A 319 -22.24 -13.86 -7.59
CA MET A 319 -22.40 -13.36 -8.95
C MET A 319 -21.67 -12.03 -9.18
N LEU A 320 -20.44 -11.90 -8.67
CA LEU A 320 -19.60 -10.72 -8.90
C LEU A 320 -18.69 -10.96 -10.11
N LEU A 321 -18.74 -10.06 -11.08
CA LEU A 321 -17.87 -10.03 -12.24
C LEU A 321 -17.01 -8.77 -12.18
N ASP A 322 -15.69 -8.98 -12.04
CA ASP A 322 -14.73 -7.89 -12.18
C ASP A 322 -14.41 -7.66 -13.66
N ILE A 323 -14.90 -6.54 -14.18
CA ILE A 323 -14.80 -6.16 -15.59
C ILE A 323 -13.34 -6.02 -16.02
N GLN A 324 -12.43 -5.62 -15.11
CA GLN A 324 -11.01 -5.50 -15.45
C GLN A 324 -10.44 -6.84 -15.94
N ASN A 325 -10.88 -7.97 -15.38
CA ASN A 325 -10.38 -9.28 -15.78
C ASN A 325 -10.88 -9.72 -17.16
N VAL A 326 -11.90 -9.05 -17.71
CA VAL A 326 -12.43 -9.35 -19.03
C VAL A 326 -11.65 -8.63 -20.13
N PHE A 327 -11.09 -7.46 -19.83
CA PHE A 327 -10.26 -6.70 -20.75
C PHE A 327 -8.77 -7.01 -20.53
N LYS A 328 -8.13 -7.68 -21.48
CA LYS A 328 -6.70 -8.05 -21.42
C LYS A 328 -5.72 -6.89 -21.69
N GLU A 329 -6.19 -5.64 -21.75
CA GLU A 329 -5.34 -4.49 -22.04
C GLU A 329 -4.74 -3.88 -20.76
N PRO A 330 -3.41 -3.71 -20.68
CA PRO A 330 -2.72 -3.27 -19.46
C PRO A 330 -2.74 -1.74 -19.24
N ARG A 331 -3.65 -0.99 -19.87
CA ARG A 331 -3.64 0.49 -19.80
C ARG A 331 -4.70 1.02 -18.84
N GLY A 332 -4.23 1.50 -17.69
CA GLY A 332 -4.80 2.61 -16.91
C GLY A 332 -6.15 2.37 -16.23
N GLY A 333 -6.27 2.81 -14.97
CA GLY A 333 -7.54 2.83 -14.25
C GLY A 333 -8.55 3.81 -14.85
N LEU A 334 -9.77 3.84 -14.29
CA LEU A 334 -10.86 4.72 -14.71
C LEU A 334 -10.56 6.23 -14.53
N SER A 335 -9.40 6.60 -13.99
CA SER A 335 -9.00 7.97 -13.64
C SER A 335 -8.81 8.95 -14.80
N GLY A 336 -9.03 8.54 -16.06
CA GLY A 336 -9.00 9.43 -17.24
C GLY A 336 -10.32 10.16 -17.50
N LEU A 337 -11.18 10.12 -16.50
CA LEU A 337 -12.54 10.52 -16.52
C LEU A 337 -12.63 11.17 -15.12
N THR A 338 -13.17 12.38 -15.01
CA THR A 338 -14.33 12.50 -14.10
C THR A 338 -14.06 13.06 -12.62
N LYS A 339 -14.30 14.39 -12.31
CA LYS A 339 -14.37 15.06 -10.94
C LYS A 339 -15.60 15.99 -10.55
N LEU A 340 -16.36 15.63 -9.48
CA LEU A 340 -17.74 16.01 -8.97
C LEU A 340 -19.14 15.47 -9.48
N GLU A 341 -19.40 15.02 -10.71
CA GLU A 341 -20.61 14.21 -11.10
C GLU A 341 -20.39 12.67 -11.02
N TYR A 342 -19.31 12.26 -10.37
CA TYR A 342 -18.55 11.13 -10.90
C TYR A 342 -18.63 9.83 -10.12
N ALA A 343 -18.96 9.91 -8.83
CA ALA A 343 -19.27 8.74 -8.04
C ALA A 343 -20.37 7.88 -8.69
N ALA A 344 -21.39 8.52 -9.29
CA ALA A 344 -22.48 7.82 -9.97
C ALA A 344 -22.05 7.24 -11.33
N LEU A 345 -21.19 7.97 -12.06
CA LEU A 345 -20.72 7.59 -13.38
C LEU A 345 -19.84 6.34 -13.33
N ASP A 346 -18.99 6.19 -12.32
CA ASP A 346 -18.08 5.04 -12.19
C ASP A 346 -18.85 3.70 -12.13
N ALA A 347 -19.91 3.61 -11.32
CA ALA A 347 -20.77 2.44 -11.28
C ALA A 347 -21.65 2.28 -12.53
N ALA A 348 -22.20 3.38 -13.07
CA ALA A 348 -23.12 3.35 -14.22
C ALA A 348 -22.43 2.95 -15.53
N VAL A 349 -21.18 3.40 -15.74
CA VAL A 349 -20.37 3.06 -16.91
C VAL A 349 -20.14 1.56 -17.01
N LEU A 350 -20.01 0.85 -15.88
CA LEU A 350 -19.85 -0.62 -15.87
C LEU A 350 -21.00 -1.35 -16.56
N ILE A 351 -22.25 -0.89 -16.34
CA ILE A 351 -23.43 -1.48 -16.99
C ILE A 351 -23.39 -1.24 -18.49
N ARG A 352 -23.02 -0.03 -18.93
CA ARG A 352 -22.91 0.30 -20.35
C ARG A 352 -21.83 -0.49 -21.05
N ILE A 353 -20.65 -0.59 -20.43
CA ILE A 353 -19.55 -1.44 -20.92
C ILE A 353 -20.03 -2.88 -21.05
N PHE A 354 -20.67 -3.44 -20.03
CA PHE A 354 -21.15 -4.82 -20.06
C PHE A 354 -22.13 -5.09 -21.21
N TRP A 355 -23.14 -4.24 -21.40
CA TRP A 355 -24.10 -4.41 -22.49
C TRP A 355 -23.48 -4.20 -23.87
N HIS A 356 -22.59 -3.23 -24.00
CA HIS A 356 -21.88 -2.97 -25.24
C HIS A 356 -21.06 -4.19 -25.67
N VAL A 357 -20.22 -4.75 -24.80
CA VAL A 357 -19.41 -5.93 -25.17
C VAL A 357 -20.26 -7.18 -25.36
N ARG A 358 -21.32 -7.36 -24.55
CA ARG A 358 -22.26 -8.47 -24.71
C ARG A 358 -22.97 -8.44 -26.07
N SER A 359 -23.41 -7.27 -26.52
CA SER A 359 -24.09 -7.13 -27.82
C SER A 359 -23.15 -7.39 -29.00
N GLN A 360 -21.90 -6.95 -28.92
CA GLN A 360 -20.89 -7.25 -29.93
C GLN A 360 -20.62 -8.76 -30.05
N SER A 361 -20.57 -9.47 -28.91
CA SER A 361 -20.38 -10.92 -28.83
C SER A 361 -21.53 -11.74 -29.46
N GLN A 362 -22.71 -11.13 -29.67
CA GLN A 362 -23.86 -11.80 -30.28
C GLN A 362 -24.04 -11.45 -31.78
N SER A 363 -23.41 -10.39 -32.28
CA SER A 363 -23.61 -9.94 -33.68
C SER A 363 -22.67 -10.61 -34.70
N THR A 364 -21.58 -11.25 -34.27
CA THR A 364 -20.67 -11.97 -35.17
C THR A 364 -21.18 -13.39 -35.43
N GLY A 365 -22.24 -13.50 -36.23
CA GLY A 365 -22.72 -14.77 -36.81
C GLY A 365 -21.84 -15.29 -37.96
N VAL A 366 -20.53 -15.10 -37.87
CA VAL A 366 -19.55 -15.70 -38.80
C VAL A 366 -18.56 -16.47 -37.94
N SER A 367 -18.51 -17.78 -38.17
CA SER A 367 -17.66 -18.75 -37.49
C SER A 367 -16.18 -18.34 -37.54
N ASN A 368 -15.70 -17.73 -36.46
CA ASN A 368 -14.30 -17.77 -36.06
C ASN A 368 -14.27 -18.47 -34.70
N GLU A 369 -13.82 -19.73 -34.70
CA GLU A 369 -13.78 -20.63 -33.53
C GLU A 369 -12.82 -20.20 -32.40
N ASN A 370 -12.50 -18.92 -32.23
CA ASN A 370 -11.48 -18.51 -31.25
C ASN A 370 -11.76 -17.26 -30.40
N THR A 371 -13.00 -16.75 -30.33
CA THR A 371 -13.34 -15.66 -29.40
C THR A 371 -14.76 -15.78 -28.83
N GLN A 372 -15.11 -16.96 -28.32
CA GLN A 372 -16.20 -17.02 -27.34
C GLN A 372 -15.64 -16.44 -26.02
N MET A 373 -15.81 -15.13 -25.79
CA MET A 373 -15.36 -14.51 -24.53
C MET A 373 -16.01 -15.25 -23.35
N GLU A 374 -15.20 -15.92 -22.54
CA GLU A 374 -15.66 -16.81 -21.48
C GLU A 374 -15.92 -16.01 -20.19
N TRP A 375 -16.97 -15.20 -20.19
CA TRP A 375 -17.36 -14.37 -19.03
C TRP A 375 -17.63 -15.22 -17.77
N LYS A 376 -18.16 -16.43 -17.95
CA LYS A 376 -18.57 -17.31 -16.85
C LYS A 376 -17.43 -17.74 -15.94
N SER A 377 -16.19 -17.81 -16.44
CA SER A 377 -15.03 -18.21 -15.64
C SER A 377 -14.50 -17.09 -14.72
N HIS A 378 -14.96 -15.86 -14.93
CA HIS A 378 -14.56 -14.67 -14.17
C HIS A 378 -15.62 -14.22 -13.14
N ILE A 379 -16.77 -14.91 -13.10
CA ILE A 379 -17.82 -14.68 -12.11
C ILE A 379 -17.41 -15.37 -10.80
N ILE A 380 -17.21 -14.57 -9.77
CA ILE A 380 -16.95 -15.04 -8.40
C ILE A 380 -18.30 -15.39 -7.77
N SER A 381 -18.42 -16.64 -7.31
CA SER A 381 -19.54 -17.11 -6.51
C SER A 381 -19.17 -17.39 -5.04
N HIS A 382 -17.93 -17.11 -4.62
CA HIS A 382 -17.47 -17.31 -3.24
C HIS A 382 -16.42 -16.29 -2.79
N GLY A 383 -16.72 -15.55 -1.71
CA GLY A 383 -15.76 -14.72 -0.99
C GLY A 383 -14.86 -15.56 -0.09
N GLY A 384 -13.70 -15.99 -0.60
CA GLY A 384 -12.73 -16.74 0.20
C GLY A 384 -11.36 -16.83 -0.46
N ASP A 385 -10.32 -16.57 0.32
CA ASP A 385 -8.89 -16.56 -0.01
C ASP A 385 -8.47 -17.61 -1.09
N PRO A 386 -7.96 -17.20 -2.27
CA PRO A 386 -7.53 -18.08 -3.36
C PRO A 386 -6.47 -19.13 -2.95
N THR A 387 -5.76 -18.89 -1.86
CA THR A 387 -4.67 -19.76 -1.40
C THR A 387 -5.15 -21.08 -0.77
N LYS A 388 -6.39 -21.18 -0.30
CA LYS A 388 -6.94 -22.41 0.30
C LYS A 388 -7.48 -23.41 -0.74
N ILE A 389 -7.93 -22.94 -1.91
CA ILE A 389 -8.48 -23.80 -2.96
C ILE A 389 -7.40 -24.68 -3.60
N LYS A 390 -6.18 -24.14 -3.79
CA LYS A 390 -5.04 -24.91 -4.32
C LYS A 390 -4.61 -26.07 -3.39
N LYS A 391 -4.89 -26.01 -2.09
CA LYS A 391 -4.61 -27.11 -1.14
C LYS A 391 -5.66 -28.23 -1.21
N LYS A 392 -6.94 -27.92 -1.41
CA LYS A 392 -8.00 -28.94 -1.54
C LYS A 392 -7.90 -29.73 -2.85
N VAL A 393 -7.54 -29.08 -3.96
CA VAL A 393 -7.38 -29.75 -5.27
C VAL A 393 -6.13 -30.63 -5.32
N LYS A 394 -5.06 -30.27 -4.58
CA LYS A 394 -3.84 -31.11 -4.47
C LYS A 394 -4.07 -32.37 -3.61
N ASN A 395 -4.88 -32.30 -2.56
CA ASN A 395 -5.15 -33.45 -1.71
C ASN A 395 -6.15 -34.46 -2.32
N ALA A 396 -6.95 -34.06 -3.32
CA ALA A 396 -7.87 -34.97 -4.01
C ALA A 396 -7.23 -35.79 -5.14
N LYS A 397 -6.00 -35.46 -5.57
CA LYS A 397 -5.24 -36.19 -6.61
C LYS A 397 -4.24 -37.22 -6.07
N GLY A 398 -4.29 -37.52 -4.77
CA GLY A 398 -3.30 -38.34 -4.06
C GLY A 398 -3.85 -39.55 -3.33
N CYS A 399 -4.93 -40.20 -3.81
CA CYS A 399 -5.33 -41.52 -3.32
C CYS A 399 -5.84 -42.37 -4.48
N ASN A 400 -4.94 -43.04 -5.19
CA ASN A 400 -5.29 -44.23 -5.98
C ASN A 400 -4.09 -45.17 -6.10
N ALA A 401 -3.95 -46.04 -5.10
CA ALA A 401 -3.25 -47.32 -5.13
C ALA A 401 -3.57 -47.98 -3.78
N GLY A 402 -4.13 -49.17 -3.64
CA GLY A 402 -4.65 -50.15 -4.57
C GLY A 402 -5.12 -51.32 -3.71
N THR A 403 -6.17 -52.04 -4.12
CA THR A 403 -6.44 -53.35 -3.52
C THR A 403 -6.96 -54.29 -4.60
N ARG A 404 -6.22 -55.38 -4.75
CA ARG A 404 -6.43 -56.50 -5.66
C ARG A 404 -7.75 -57.22 -5.41
N GLU A 405 -8.37 -57.58 -6.52
CA GLU A 405 -9.03 -58.84 -6.85
C GLU A 405 -9.59 -59.70 -5.70
N SER A 406 -10.91 -59.82 -5.67
CA SER A 406 -11.60 -61.00 -5.17
C SER A 406 -12.33 -61.70 -6.32
N HIS A 407 -11.77 -62.81 -6.77
CA HIS A 407 -12.49 -63.85 -7.50
C HIS A 407 -13.64 -64.39 -6.65
N LYS A 408 -14.80 -64.60 -7.28
CA LYS A 408 -15.53 -65.88 -7.23
C LYS A 408 -16.64 -65.89 -8.29
N SER A 409 -16.46 -66.76 -9.27
CA SER A 409 -17.54 -67.29 -10.11
C SER A 409 -18.36 -68.33 -9.34
N SER A 410 -19.61 -68.44 -9.76
CA SER A 410 -20.77 -69.01 -9.11
C SER A 410 -20.87 -70.56 -9.10
N GLN A 411 -21.85 -71.04 -8.32
CA GLN A 411 -22.53 -72.35 -8.36
C GLN A 411 -21.70 -73.53 -7.80
N SER A 412 -22.23 -74.43 -6.96
CA SER A 412 -23.59 -74.91 -6.67
C SER A 412 -23.65 -75.48 -5.26
#